data_AF-A0A7W0R0D1-F1
#
_entry.id   AF-A0A7W0R0D1-F1
#
_cell.length_a   1.000
_cell.length_b   1.000
_cell.length_c   1.000
_cell.angle_alpha   90.00
_cell.angle_beta   90.00
_cell.angle_gamma   90.00
#
_symmetry.space_group_name_H-M   'P 1'
#
loop_
_entity.id
_entity.type
_entity.pdbx_description
1 polymer ?
#
loop_
_entity_poly.entity_id
_entity_poly.type
_entity_poly.pdbx_seq_one_letter_code
_entity_poly.pdbx_strand_id
1 'polypeptide(L)'
;AGAGHDGMARAIAPIHQYVDGDVVFALATGARELPVGDAVGFIRPEHTRFVDLGTIIAAAADVVARAIVNGVLAATSAGDMRSYGDQFPSSAGRRGTARSNATV
;
A
#
# COMPACT_ATOMS: atom_id res chain seq x y z
N ALA A 1 9.07 -1.10 -7.55
CA ALA A 1 7.93 -0.74 -8.42
C ALA A 1 7.04 -1.96 -8.66
N GLY A 2 7.54 -3.03 -9.29
CA GLY A 2 6.75 -4.24 -9.60
C GLY A 2 5.91 -4.79 -8.45
N ALA A 3 6.50 -5.04 -7.28
CA ALA A 3 5.76 -5.55 -6.12
C ALA A 3 4.61 -4.64 -5.62
N GLY A 4 4.58 -3.36 -6.01
CA GLY A 4 3.42 -2.52 -5.76
C GLY A 4 2.18 -3.03 -6.50
N HIS A 5 2.32 -3.58 -7.71
CA HIS A 5 1.21 -4.20 -8.44
C HIS A 5 0.68 -5.45 -7.73
N ASP A 6 1.53 -6.23 -7.05
CA ASP A 6 1.07 -7.33 -6.19
C ASP A 6 0.21 -6.81 -5.03
N GLY A 7 0.59 -5.66 -4.46
CA GLY A 7 -0.21 -4.95 -3.47
C GLY A 7 -1.57 -4.50 -4.00
N MET A 8 -1.60 -3.96 -5.23
CA MET A 8 -2.86 -3.57 -5.86
C MET A 8 -3.77 -4.78 -6.11
N ALA A 9 -3.22 -5.91 -6.59
CA ALA A 9 -3.97 -7.14 -6.81
C ALA A 9 -4.58 -7.75 -5.54
N ARG A 10 -4.02 -7.43 -4.35
CA ARG A 10 -4.59 -7.83 -3.06
C ARG A 10 -5.78 -6.95 -2.62
N ALA A 11 -5.91 -5.75 -3.18
CA ALA A 11 -6.90 -4.76 -2.76
C ALA A 11 -7.98 -4.46 -3.83
N ILE A 12 -7.72 -4.77 -5.10
CA ILE A 12 -8.58 -4.48 -6.25
C ILE A 12 -8.80 -5.77 -7.05
N ALA A 13 -10.06 -6.05 -7.40
CA ALA A 13 -10.43 -7.20 -8.22
C ALA A 13 -11.64 -6.89 -9.12
N PRO A 14 -11.55 -7.06 -10.46
CA PRO A 14 -10.32 -7.36 -11.23
C PRO A 14 -9.37 -6.16 -11.30
N ILE A 15 -8.11 -6.41 -11.66
CA ILE A 15 -7.06 -5.40 -11.87
C ILE A 15 -6.41 -5.61 -13.25
N HIS A 16 -5.62 -4.64 -13.74
CA HIS A 16 -4.85 -4.71 -14.99
C HIS A 16 -5.74 -4.93 -16.22
N GLN A 17 -6.94 -4.35 -16.22
CA GLN A 17 -7.83 -4.41 -17.37
C GLN A 17 -7.33 -3.49 -18.49
N TYR A 18 -7.83 -3.69 -19.71
CA TYR A 18 -7.43 -2.90 -20.88
C TYR A 18 -7.68 -1.39 -20.74
N VAL A 19 -8.58 -1.00 -19.82
CA VAL A 19 -8.93 0.40 -19.54
C VAL A 19 -8.17 0.97 -18.34
N ASP A 20 -7.36 0.15 -17.65
CA ASP A 20 -6.65 0.56 -16.44
C ASP A 20 -5.24 1.09 -16.80
N GLY A 21 -4.97 2.33 -16.41
CA GLY A 21 -3.66 2.99 -16.56
C GLY A 21 -2.72 2.72 -15.39
N ASP A 22 -2.65 1.48 -14.91
CA ASP A 22 -1.97 1.13 -13.66
C ASP A 22 -0.46 1.39 -13.73
N VAL A 23 0.05 2.28 -12.87
CA VAL A 23 1.47 2.61 -12.79
C VAL A 23 1.93 2.77 -11.35
N VAL A 24 3.07 2.18 -11.01
CA VAL A 24 3.73 2.34 -9.71
C VAL A 24 5.14 2.85 -9.88
N PHE A 25 5.44 3.98 -9.24
CA PHE A 25 6.80 4.50 -9.11
C PHE A 25 7.41 4.06 -7.77
N ALA A 26 8.69 3.75 -7.75
CA ALA A 26 9.43 3.48 -6.52
C ALA A 26 10.65 4.41 -6.45
N LEU A 27 10.89 4.95 -5.27
CA LEU A 27 11.99 5.86 -4.99
C LEU A 27 12.76 5.36 -3.76
N ALA A 28 14.08 5.45 -3.82
CA ALA A 28 14.96 5.29 -2.67
C ALA A 28 15.64 6.64 -2.39
N THR A 29 15.48 7.17 -1.17
CA THR A 29 16.10 8.45 -0.77
C THR A 29 17.60 8.34 -0.54
N GLY A 30 18.13 7.11 -0.41
CA GLY A 30 19.55 6.87 -0.08
C GLY A 30 19.93 7.16 1.37
N ALA A 31 18.96 7.46 2.26
CA ALA A 31 19.24 7.83 3.65
C ALA A 31 19.75 6.68 4.53
N ARG A 32 19.55 5.43 4.11
CA ARG A 32 20.09 4.23 4.78
C ARG A 32 20.62 3.27 3.74
N GLU A 33 21.85 2.83 3.95
CA GLU A 33 22.44 1.77 3.16
C GLU A 33 21.80 0.43 3.54
N LEU A 34 21.56 -0.42 2.53
CA LEU A 34 21.15 -1.79 2.78
C LEU A 34 22.38 -2.58 3.22
N PRO A 35 22.40 -3.21 4.42
CA PRO A 35 23.56 -3.92 4.89
C PRO A 35 24.08 -4.92 3.86
N VAL A 36 25.38 -4.86 3.60
CA VAL A 36 26.08 -5.92 2.87
C VAL A 36 26.55 -6.89 3.94
N GLY A 37 25.77 -7.93 4.23
CA GLY A 37 26.27 -8.98 5.10
C GLY A 37 27.51 -9.61 4.47
N ASP A 38 28.58 -9.77 5.26
CA ASP A 38 29.70 -10.61 4.89
C ASP A 38 29.16 -12.03 4.73
N ALA A 39 28.88 -12.44 3.49
CA ALA A 39 28.38 -13.76 3.17
C ALA A 39 29.50 -14.78 3.33
N VAL A 40 29.91 -15.05 4.58
CA VAL A 40 30.87 -16.10 4.90
C VAL A 40 30.09 -17.42 5.02
N GLY A 41 29.77 -18.00 3.86
CA GLY A 41 29.30 -19.37 3.72
C GLY A 41 27.80 -19.55 3.45
N PHE A 42 27.48 -20.55 2.62
CA PHE A 42 26.16 -20.99 2.17
C PHE A 42 25.15 -21.36 3.29
N ILE A 43 25.55 -21.29 4.57
CA ILE A 43 24.82 -21.88 5.71
C ILE A 43 24.15 -20.81 6.60
N ARG A 44 24.42 -19.50 6.43
CA ARG A 44 23.83 -18.42 7.25
C ARG A 44 23.17 -17.33 6.40
N PRO A 45 21.98 -17.60 5.82
CA PRO A 45 21.31 -16.68 4.91
C PRO A 45 20.67 -15.47 5.60
N GLU A 46 20.64 -15.41 6.94
CA GLU A 46 19.84 -14.45 7.70
C GLU A 46 20.12 -12.96 7.40
N HIS A 47 21.27 -12.60 6.82
CA HIS A 47 21.61 -11.21 6.47
C HIS A 47 22.29 -11.07 5.11
N THR A 48 21.87 -11.85 4.11
CA THR A 48 22.31 -11.55 2.74
C THR A 48 21.53 -10.35 2.21
N ARG A 49 22.20 -9.49 1.45
CA ARG A 49 21.59 -8.33 0.78
C ARG A 49 20.32 -8.68 0.00
N PHE A 50 20.25 -9.91 -0.53
CA PHE A 50 19.07 -10.43 -1.23
C PHE A 50 17.87 -10.67 -0.30
N VAL A 51 18.10 -11.30 0.86
CA VAL A 51 17.05 -11.55 1.86
C VAL A 51 16.51 -10.23 2.40
N ASP A 52 17.39 -9.29 2.74
CA ASP A 52 16.99 -7.97 3.23
C ASP A 52 16.19 -7.20 2.18
N LEU A 53 16.61 -7.24 0.91
CA LEU A 53 15.83 -6.63 -0.18
C LEU A 53 14.46 -7.32 -0.34
N GLY A 54 14.38 -8.63 -0.16
CA GLY A 54 13.13 -9.38 -0.14
C GLY A 54 12.14 -8.84 0.90
N THR A 55 12.60 -8.47 2.08
CA THR A 55 11.73 -7.85 3.11
C THR A 55 11.18 -6.49 2.66
N ILE A 56 11.99 -5.68 1.98
CA ILE A 56 11.56 -4.38 1.42
C ILE A 56 10.53 -4.58 0.31
N ILE A 57 10.74 -5.59 -0.56
CA ILE A 57 9.83 -5.94 -1.65
C ILE A 57 8.47 -6.40 -1.09
N ALA A 58 8.47 -7.28 -0.09
CA ALA A 58 7.25 -7.74 0.58
C ALA A 58 6.52 -6.57 1.25
N ALA A 59 7.26 -5.74 1.99
CA ALA A 59 6.71 -4.54 2.60
C ALA A 59 6.09 -3.59 1.56
N ALA A 60 6.71 -3.44 0.38
CA ALA A 60 6.16 -2.61 -0.70
C ALA A 60 4.77 -3.08 -1.15
N ALA A 61 4.57 -4.39 -1.31
CA ALA A 61 3.25 -4.94 -1.64
C ALA A 61 2.23 -4.68 -0.52
N ASP A 62 2.61 -4.91 0.74
CA ASP A 62 1.73 -4.71 1.90
C ASP A 62 1.32 -3.25 2.08
N VAL A 63 2.26 -2.31 1.94
CA VAL A 63 1.96 -0.88 2.12
C VAL A 63 1.11 -0.32 0.99
N VAL A 64 1.27 -0.80 -0.25
CA VAL A 64 0.41 -0.40 -1.37
C VAL A 64 -1.02 -0.90 -1.16
N ALA A 65 -1.19 -2.17 -0.78
CA ALA A 65 -2.52 -2.72 -0.47
C ALA A 65 -3.22 -1.89 0.64
N ARG A 66 -2.49 -1.59 1.72
CA ARG A 66 -3.00 -0.76 2.83
C ARG A 66 -3.30 0.68 2.39
N ALA A 67 -2.48 1.27 1.54
CA ALA A 67 -2.69 2.64 1.06
C ALA A 67 -4.00 2.75 0.26
N ILE A 68 -4.31 1.76 -0.58
CA ILE A 68 -5.58 1.71 -1.33
C ILE A 68 -6.77 1.65 -0.37
N VAL A 69 -6.75 0.74 0.62
CA VAL A 69 -7.80 0.64 1.64
C VAL A 69 -7.94 1.94 2.43
N ASN A 70 -6.82 2.55 2.84
CA ASN A 70 -6.84 3.84 3.52
C ASN A 70 -7.48 4.93 2.65
N GLY A 71 -7.20 4.95 1.34
CA GLY A 71 -7.83 5.87 0.39
C GLY A 71 -9.34 5.69 0.32
N VAL A 72 -9.82 4.45 0.22
CA VAL A 72 -11.26 4.13 0.21
C VAL A 72 -11.95 4.56 1.51
N LEU A 73 -11.31 4.35 2.67
CA LEU A 73 -11.86 4.72 3.97
C LEU A 73 -11.80 6.23 4.27
N ALA A 74 -10.86 6.94 3.64
CA ALA A 74 -10.71 8.38 3.75
C ALA A 74 -11.61 9.17 2.77
N ALA A 75 -12.09 8.52 1.71
CA ALA A 75 -12.94 9.16 0.71
C ALA A 75 -14.27 9.67 1.31
N THR A 76 -14.74 10.80 0.80
CA THR A 76 -16.07 11.35 1.05
C THR A 76 -16.92 11.24 -0.21
N SER A 77 -18.25 11.20 -0.07
CA SER A 77 -19.14 11.20 -1.25
C SER A 77 -18.92 12.46 -2.09
N ALA A 78 -19.04 12.33 -3.42
CA ALA A 78 -18.83 13.41 -4.37
C ALA A 78 -19.86 13.32 -5.50
N GLY A 79 -20.72 14.34 -5.62
CA GLY A 79 -21.87 14.30 -6.51
C GLY A 79 -22.74 13.08 -6.22
N ASP A 80 -23.05 12.30 -7.26
CA ASP A 80 -23.84 11.08 -7.15
C ASP A 80 -23.01 9.84 -6.73
N MET A 81 -21.68 9.97 -6.59
CA MET A 81 -20.81 8.88 -6.15
C MET A 81 -20.75 8.82 -4.63
N ARG A 82 -21.33 7.77 -4.06
CA ARG A 82 -21.32 7.53 -2.62
C ARG A 82 -20.00 6.91 -2.15
N SER A 83 -19.44 7.42 -1.05
CA SER A 83 -18.25 6.85 -0.42
C SER A 83 -18.54 5.51 0.27
N TYR A 84 -17.50 4.70 0.44
CA TYR A 84 -17.59 3.46 1.21
C TYR A 84 -18.03 3.71 2.66
N GLY A 85 -17.53 4.80 3.27
CA GLY A 85 -17.88 5.16 4.65
C GLY A 85 -19.37 5.51 4.83
N ASP A 86 -19.97 6.19 3.84
CA ASP A 86 -21.40 6.52 3.86
C ASP A 86 -22.28 5.31 3.52
N GLN A 87 -21.77 4.36 2.74
CA GLN A 87 -22.47 3.11 2.46
C GLN A 87 -22.40 2.12 3.63
N PHE A 88 -21.28 2.07 4.34
CA PHE A 88 -21.03 1.17 5.46
C PHE A 88 -20.53 1.93 6.71
N PRO A 89 -21.43 2.56 7.48
CA PRO A 89 -21.05 3.44 8.60
C PRO A 89 -20.20 2.78 9.69
N SER A 90 -20.27 1.46 9.86
CA SER A 90 -19.42 0.71 10.81
C SER A 90 -17.92 0.80 10.48
N SER A 91 -17.56 1.12 9.23
CA SER A 91 -16.18 1.31 8.79
C SER A 91 -15.56 2.65 9.23
N ALA A 92 -16.37 3.61 9.66
CA ALA A 92 -15.95 4.94 10.08
C ALA A 92 -15.18 4.97 11.43
N GLY A 93 -15.25 3.87 12.20
CA GLY A 93 -14.87 3.82 13.62
C GLY A 93 -13.37 3.89 13.95
N ARG A 94 -12.46 4.04 12.97
CA ARG A 94 -11.01 4.24 13.22
C ARG A 94 -10.55 5.68 13.10
N ARG A 95 -11.47 6.63 12.90
CA ARG A 95 -11.15 8.06 12.90
C ARG A 95 -11.06 8.54 14.35
N GLY A 96 -9.85 8.90 14.78
CA GLY A 96 -9.69 9.83 15.89
C GLY A 96 -10.60 11.02 15.64
N THR A 97 -11.44 11.33 16.62
CA THR A 97 -12.51 12.32 16.56
C THR A 97 -12.08 13.63 15.89
N ALA A 98 -12.61 13.89 14.71
CA ALA A 98 -12.81 15.25 14.20
C ALA A 98 -14.23 15.31 13.62
N ARG A 99 -15.11 16.03 14.32
CA ARG A 99 -16.51 16.22 13.96
C ARG A 99 -16.68 17.29 12.86
N SER A 100 -17.79 17.13 12.14
CA SER A 100 -18.73 18.14 11.61
C SER A 100 -18.21 19.31 10.78
N ASN A 101 -18.65 19.35 9.53
CA ASN A 101 -19.58 20.33 8.95
C ASN A 101 -19.79 19.96 7.48
N ALA A 102 -20.84 20.29 6.75
CA ALA A 102 -22.21 20.77 6.98
C ALA A 102 -22.85 20.70 5.59
N THR A 103 -24.14 20.41 5.53
CA THR A 103 -24.97 20.60 4.33
C THR A 103 -24.86 22.03 3.82
N VAL A 104 -24.48 22.21 2.55
CA VAL A 104 -24.96 23.27 1.64
C VAL A 104 -25.10 22.65 0.26
#